data_AF-A0A8C3G0G8-F1
#
_entry.id   AF-A0A8C3G0G8-F1
#
_cell.length_a   1.000
_cell.length_b   1.000
_cell.length_c   1.000
_cell.angle_alpha   90.00
_cell.angle_beta   90.00
_cell.angle_gamma   90.00
#
_symmetry.space_group_name_H-M   'P 1'
#
loop_
_entity.id
_entity.type
_entity.pdbx_description
1 polymer ?
#
loop_
_entity_poly.entity_id
_entity_poly.type
_entity_poly.pdbx_seq_one_letter_code
_entity_poly.pdbx_strand_id
1 'polypeptide(L)'
;VTEWETAPAVAESPEIKLFGKWSTDDVQINDISLQNPLQVLVNAIINSGPREDSTRIGRAGTVRRQAVDVSPLRRVNQAIWLLCTGAREAAFRNIKTIAECLADELINAAKGSSNSYAIKKKDELERVAKSNR
;
A
#
# COMPACT_ATOMS: atom_id res chain seq x y z
N VAL A 1 -20.25 37.00 -36.34
CA VAL A 1 -19.56 37.25 -35.04
C VAL A 1 -20.47 36.61 -33.99
N THR A 2 -20.29 35.35 -33.60
CA THR A 2 -19.19 34.89 -32.74
C THR A 2 -19.02 33.36 -32.84
N GLU A 3 -18.01 32.92 -33.57
CA GLU A 3 -17.36 31.62 -33.37
C GLU A 3 -16.33 31.82 -32.25
N TRP A 4 -16.49 31.27 -31.04
CA TRP A 4 -15.40 31.32 -30.04
C TRP A 4 -15.34 30.23 -28.97
N GLU A 5 -16.08 29.11 -29.04
CA GLU A 5 -15.86 28.03 -28.05
C GLU A 5 -15.74 26.65 -28.68
N THR A 6 -14.83 26.52 -29.65
CA THR A 6 -14.08 25.27 -29.78
C THR A 6 -13.02 25.27 -28.69
N ALA A 7 -13.27 24.55 -27.60
CA ALA A 7 -12.26 24.25 -26.59
C ALA A 7 -10.99 23.75 -27.30
N PRO A 8 -9.78 24.23 -26.94
CA PRO A 8 -8.57 23.70 -27.54
C PRO A 8 -8.54 22.19 -27.30
N ALA A 9 -8.35 21.42 -28.37
CA ALA A 9 -8.09 20.00 -28.27
C ALA A 9 -7.01 19.81 -27.21
N VAL A 10 -7.34 19.09 -26.14
CA VAL A 10 -6.41 18.73 -25.07
C VAL A 10 -5.21 18.13 -25.78
N ALA A 11 -4.08 18.84 -25.77
CA ALA A 11 -2.83 18.30 -26.28
C ALA A 11 -2.61 16.98 -25.55
N GLU A 12 -2.56 15.86 -26.28
CA GLU A 12 -2.20 14.58 -25.70
C GLU A 12 -0.89 14.81 -24.94
N SER A 13 -0.97 14.75 -23.61
CA SER A 13 0.21 14.89 -22.78
C SER A 13 1.17 13.78 -23.22
N PRO A 14 2.46 14.08 -23.46
CA PRO A 14 3.38 13.06 -23.94
C PRO A 14 3.37 11.88 -22.98
N GLU A 15 3.19 10.65 -23.49
CA GLU A 15 3.06 9.43 -22.68
C GLU A 15 4.28 9.28 -21.75
N ILE A 16 4.09 9.56 -20.46
CA ILE A 16 5.17 9.54 -19.47
C ILE A 16 5.38 8.10 -19.01
N LYS A 17 6.40 7.44 -19.55
CA LYS A 17 6.74 6.06 -19.18
C LYS A 17 7.68 6.02 -17.97
N LEU A 18 7.21 5.41 -16.88
CA LEU A 18 8.05 5.13 -15.73
C LEU A 18 9.11 4.07 -16.10
N PHE A 19 10.36 4.34 -15.73
CA PHE A 19 11.54 3.54 -16.11
C PHE A 19 11.67 3.28 -17.63
N GLY A 20 11.06 4.14 -18.47
CA GLY A 20 11.08 3.99 -19.93
C GLY A 20 10.33 2.76 -20.47
N LYS A 21 9.59 2.04 -19.62
CA LYS A 21 8.94 0.76 -19.98
C LYS A 21 7.47 0.68 -19.56
N TRP A 22 7.12 1.25 -18.41
CA TRP A 22 5.81 1.06 -17.80
C TRP A 22 4.97 2.33 -17.96
N SER A 23 3.80 2.21 -18.58
CA SER A 23 2.84 3.31 -18.64
C SER A 23 2.22 3.56 -17.26
N THR A 24 1.98 4.83 -16.93
CA THR A 24 1.23 5.28 -15.76
C THR A 24 -0.26 5.38 -16.02
N ASP A 25 -0.65 5.35 -17.29
CA ASP A 25 -2.00 5.68 -17.73
C ASP A 25 -2.81 4.38 -17.89
N ASP A 26 -4.03 4.40 -17.37
CA ASP A 26 -4.99 3.29 -17.33
C ASP A 26 -4.48 2.00 -16.71
N VAL A 27 -4.48 2.00 -15.38
CA VAL A 27 -4.28 0.79 -14.59
C VAL A 27 -5.58 -0.05 -14.55
N GLN A 28 -5.96 -0.62 -15.69
CA GLN A 28 -7.10 -1.52 -15.84
C GLN A 28 -6.64 -2.99 -15.96
N ILE A 29 -7.37 -3.89 -15.29
CA ILE A 29 -7.05 -5.32 -15.18
C ILE A 29 -7.87 -6.08 -16.22
N ASN A 30 -7.21 -6.78 -17.15
CA ASN A 30 -7.88 -7.75 -18.03
C ASN A 30 -7.31 -9.18 -17.93
N ASP A 31 -6.12 -9.42 -17.35
CA ASP A 31 -5.62 -10.79 -17.16
C ASP A 31 -4.61 -10.94 -15.99
N ILE A 32 -4.57 -12.13 -15.38
CA ILE A 32 -3.92 -12.44 -14.09
C ILE A 32 -2.39 -12.63 -14.24
N SER A 33 -1.90 -12.90 -15.46
CA SER A 33 -0.49 -13.22 -15.74
C SER A 33 0.40 -12.03 -16.13
N LEU A 34 -0.17 -10.86 -16.44
CA LEU A 34 0.53 -9.70 -17.02
C LEU A 34 0.17 -8.38 -16.31
N GLN A 35 -0.02 -8.42 -14.98
CA GLN A 35 -0.34 -7.20 -14.23
C GLN A 35 0.82 -6.19 -14.25
N ASN A 36 0.47 -4.92 -14.50
CA ASN A 36 1.39 -3.80 -14.32
C ASN A 36 1.89 -3.82 -12.86
N PRO A 37 3.21 -3.90 -12.58
CA PRO A 37 3.78 -3.91 -11.25
C PRO A 37 3.46 -2.65 -10.46
N LEU A 38 3.16 -1.53 -11.14
CA LEU A 38 2.63 -0.33 -10.48
C LEU A 38 1.25 -0.58 -9.88
N GLN A 39 0.40 -1.35 -10.57
CA GLN A 39 -0.89 -1.75 -9.99
C GLN A 39 -0.72 -2.67 -8.81
N VAL A 40 0.20 -3.64 -8.91
CA VAL A 40 0.48 -4.58 -7.81
C VAL A 40 0.95 -3.80 -6.58
N LEU A 41 1.82 -2.82 -6.78
CA LEU A 41 2.28 -1.92 -5.72
C LEU A 41 1.12 -1.13 -5.09
N VAL A 42 0.26 -0.52 -5.90
CA VAL A 42 -0.90 0.24 -5.41
C VAL A 42 -1.85 -0.66 -4.61
N ASN A 43 -2.19 -1.83 -5.15
CA ASN A 43 -3.02 -2.82 -4.47
C ASN A 43 -2.40 -3.29 -3.15
N ALA A 44 -1.10 -3.55 -3.13
CA ALA A 44 -0.38 -3.94 -1.92
C ALA A 44 -0.46 -2.86 -0.84
N ILE A 45 -0.29 -1.58 -1.20
CA ILE A 45 -0.40 -0.45 -0.26
C ILE A 45 -1.82 -0.32 0.29
N ILE A 46 -2.83 -0.39 -0.58
CA ILE A 46 -4.24 -0.31 -0.19
C ILE A 46 -4.60 -1.42 0.80
N ASN A 47 -4.13 -2.64 0.55
CA ASN A 47 -4.44 -3.80 1.39
C ASN A 47 -3.66 -3.82 2.71
N SER A 48 -2.40 -3.35 2.71
CA SER A 48 -1.50 -3.39 3.88
C SER A 48 -1.74 -2.26 4.89
N GLY A 49 -2.46 -1.21 4.50
CA GLY A 49 -2.72 -0.07 5.35
C GLY A 49 -3.76 -0.34 6.46
N PRO A 50 -3.42 -0.17 7.75
CA PRO A 50 -4.39 -0.33 8.84
C PRO A 50 -5.43 0.79 8.86
N ARG A 51 -6.66 0.42 9.18
CA ARG A 51 -7.82 1.34 9.29
C ARG A 51 -8.00 1.87 10.70
N GLU A 52 -7.81 1.00 11.69
CA GLU A 52 -7.90 1.31 13.11
C GLU A 52 -6.57 0.96 13.80
N ASP A 53 -6.20 1.73 14.81
CA ASP A 53 -5.03 1.49 15.66
C ASP A 53 -5.38 1.79 17.12
N SER A 54 -4.55 1.34 18.06
CA SER A 54 -4.76 1.54 19.50
C SER A 54 -3.76 2.55 20.07
N THR A 55 -4.26 3.71 20.50
CA THR A 55 -3.44 4.73 21.16
C THR A 55 -3.47 4.57 22.66
N ARG A 56 -2.38 4.99 23.29
CA ARG A 56 -2.23 4.99 24.74
C ARG A 56 -2.89 6.24 25.30
N ILE A 57 -3.96 6.09 26.08
CA ILE A 57 -4.69 7.18 26.72
C ILE A 57 -4.65 7.00 28.24
N GLY A 58 -4.36 8.06 28.99
CA GLY A 58 -4.32 8.01 30.44
C GLY A 58 -3.91 9.34 31.07
N ARG A 59 -4.27 9.53 32.34
CA ARG A 59 -3.84 10.65 33.17
C ARG A 59 -3.43 10.10 34.53
N ALA A 60 -2.36 10.65 35.12
CA ALA A 60 -1.95 10.39 36.49
C ALA A 60 -1.82 8.89 36.88
N GLY A 61 -0.96 8.16 36.18
CA GLY A 61 -0.54 6.80 36.58
C GLY A 61 -1.39 5.64 36.06
N THR A 62 -2.63 5.89 35.61
CA THR A 62 -3.45 4.87 34.95
C THR A 62 -3.43 5.08 33.44
N VAL A 63 -3.07 4.03 32.71
CA VAL A 63 -2.93 4.04 31.24
C VAL A 63 -3.76 2.90 30.66
N ARG A 64 -4.63 3.23 29.70
CA ARG A 64 -5.38 2.25 28.90
C ARG A 64 -5.11 2.43 27.42
N ARG A 65 -5.41 1.40 26.63
CA ARG A 65 -5.42 1.49 25.16
C ARG A 65 -6.84 1.87 24.72
N GLN A 66 -6.93 2.80 23.78
CA GLN A 66 -8.21 3.19 23.16
C GLN A 66 -8.07 3.04 21.65
N ALA A 67 -9.06 2.41 21.03
CA ALA A 67 -9.16 2.34 19.58
C ALA A 67 -9.40 3.74 18.98
N VAL A 68 -8.64 4.08 17.94
CA VAL A 68 -8.77 5.32 17.16
C VAL A 68 -8.63 5.04 15.68
N ASP A 69 -9.27 5.86 14.86
CA ASP A 69 -9.15 5.78 13.40
C ASP A 69 -7.78 6.29 12.92
N VAL A 70 -7.26 5.68 11.86
CA VAL A 70 -5.98 6.04 11.25
C VAL A 70 -6.19 6.95 10.04
N SER A 71 -5.45 8.07 9.99
CA SER A 71 -5.50 9.00 8.85
C SER A 71 -5.04 8.34 7.54
N PRO A 72 -5.58 8.74 6.37
CA PRO A 72 -5.18 8.16 5.08
C PRO A 72 -3.67 8.28 4.81
N LEU A 73 -3.05 9.40 5.18
CA LEU A 73 -1.61 9.60 5.04
C LEU A 73 -0.81 8.64 5.95
N ARG A 74 -1.23 8.47 7.21
CA ARG A 74 -0.59 7.52 8.13
C ARG A 74 -0.75 6.09 7.63
N ARG A 75 -1.90 5.75 7.04
CA ARG A 75 -2.15 4.43 6.44
C ARG A 75 -1.14 4.11 5.33
N VAL A 76 -0.90 5.04 4.42
CA VAL A 76 0.09 4.88 3.33
C VAL A 76 1.50 4.76 3.89
N ASN A 77 1.90 5.66 4.81
CA ASN A 77 3.23 5.62 5.41
C ASN A 77 3.49 4.31 6.17
N GLN A 78 2.49 3.84 6.92
CA GLN A 78 2.60 2.60 7.68
C GLN A 78 2.66 1.37 6.76
N ALA A 79 1.87 1.35 5.68
CA ALA A 79 1.89 0.28 4.68
C ALA A 79 3.28 0.14 4.03
N ILE A 80 3.86 1.24 3.56
CA ILE A 80 5.19 1.27 2.94
C ILE A 80 6.25 0.78 3.95
N TRP A 81 6.19 1.26 5.19
CA TRP A 81 7.11 0.85 6.23
C TRP A 81 7.01 -0.66 6.53
N LEU A 82 5.80 -1.20 6.66
CA LEU A 82 5.59 -2.63 6.92
C LEU A 82 6.08 -3.52 5.78
N LEU A 83 5.82 -3.14 4.53
CA LEU A 83 6.28 -3.87 3.34
C LEU A 83 7.82 -3.89 3.26
N CYS A 84 8.47 -2.74 3.45
CA CYS A 84 9.93 -2.65 3.43
C CYS A 84 10.58 -3.43 4.59
N THR A 85 10.01 -3.36 5.78
CA THR A 85 10.47 -4.12 6.94
C THR A 85 10.35 -5.63 6.69
N GLY A 86 9.19 -6.09 6.21
CA GLY A 86 8.96 -7.50 5.89
C GLY A 86 9.93 -8.03 4.84
N ALA A 87 10.15 -7.28 3.75
CA ALA A 87 11.10 -7.64 2.71
C ALA A 87 12.54 -7.70 3.23
N ARG A 88 12.94 -6.73 4.07
CA ARG A 88 14.28 -6.68 4.69
C ARG A 88 14.52 -7.87 5.63
N GLU A 89 13.54 -8.20 6.47
CA GLU A 89 13.61 -9.33 7.39
C GLU A 89 13.66 -10.67 6.62
N ALA A 90 12.86 -10.82 5.55
CA ALA A 90 12.84 -12.02 4.71
C ALA A 90 14.13 -12.23 3.91
N ALA A 91 14.83 -11.16 3.54
CA ALA A 91 16.10 -11.21 2.82
C ALA A 91 17.31 -11.44 3.74
N PHE A 92 17.19 -11.19 5.05
CA PHE A 92 18.32 -11.31 5.97
C PHE A 92 18.73 -12.77 6.15
N ARG A 93 20.01 -13.08 5.87
CA ARG A 93 20.57 -14.45 5.90
C ARG A 93 19.82 -15.44 4.99
N ASN A 94 19.24 -14.94 3.89
CA ASN A 94 18.58 -15.75 2.88
C ASN A 94 19.40 -15.77 1.58
N ILE A 95 19.22 -16.81 0.78
CA ILE A 95 19.83 -16.96 -0.55
C ILE A 95 19.12 -16.02 -1.55
N LYS A 96 17.80 -15.81 -1.36
CA LYS A 96 17.02 -14.87 -2.16
C LYS A 96 17.54 -13.44 -1.99
N THR A 97 17.60 -12.73 -3.11
CA THR A 97 17.97 -11.31 -3.13
C THR A 97 16.85 -10.46 -2.52
N ILE A 98 17.19 -9.23 -2.09
CA ILE A 98 16.20 -8.29 -1.58
C ILE A 98 15.11 -7.96 -2.62
N ALA A 99 15.45 -7.97 -3.90
CA ALA A 99 14.50 -7.70 -4.99
C ALA A 99 13.45 -8.81 -5.10
N GLU A 100 13.86 -10.08 -5.01
CA GLU A 100 12.95 -11.23 -5.04
C GLU A 100 12.06 -11.26 -3.78
N CYS A 101 12.64 -11.04 -2.60
CA CYS A 101 11.87 -10.97 -1.35
C CYS A 101 10.84 -9.84 -1.37
N LEU A 102 11.21 -8.68 -1.92
CA LEU A 102 10.28 -7.55 -2.05
C LEU A 102 9.18 -7.83 -3.07
N ALA A 103 9.50 -8.45 -4.21
CA ALA A 103 8.52 -8.85 -5.21
C ALA A 103 7.51 -9.86 -4.63
N ASP A 104 7.99 -10.89 -3.93
CA ASP A 104 7.15 -11.87 -3.25
C ASP A 104 6.23 -11.19 -2.22
N GLU A 105 6.76 -10.26 -1.42
CA GLU A 105 5.99 -9.52 -0.41
C GLU A 105 4.89 -8.66 -1.05
N LEU A 106 5.19 -7.94 -2.15
CA LEU A 106 4.22 -7.12 -2.86
C LEU A 106 3.11 -7.95 -3.52
N ILE A 107 3.45 -9.07 -4.16
CA ILE A 107 2.46 -9.96 -4.79
C ILE A 107 1.53 -10.57 -3.73
N ASN A 108 2.09 -11.00 -2.60
CA ASN A 108 1.29 -11.57 -1.51
C ASN A 108 0.39 -10.52 -0.84
N ALA A 109 0.90 -9.32 -0.61
CA ALA A 109 0.13 -8.21 -0.05
C ALA A 109 -0.98 -7.74 -1.00
N ALA A 110 -0.72 -7.65 -2.30
CA ALA A 110 -1.72 -7.31 -3.31
C ALA A 110 -2.88 -8.31 -3.36
N LYS A 111 -2.61 -9.59 -3.11
CA LYS A 111 -3.63 -10.65 -3.00
C LYS A 111 -4.34 -10.68 -1.63
N GLY A 112 -3.89 -9.89 -0.65
CA GLY A 112 -4.40 -9.95 0.72
C GLY A 112 -4.06 -11.25 1.45
N SER A 113 -2.97 -11.92 1.05
CA SER A 113 -2.56 -13.19 1.65
C SER A 113 -1.92 -12.97 3.02
N SER A 114 -2.30 -13.81 3.99
CA SER A 114 -1.67 -13.88 5.31
C SER A 114 -0.22 -14.40 5.28
N ASN A 115 0.30 -14.77 4.11
CA ASN A 115 1.72 -15.04 3.93
C ASN A 115 2.58 -13.77 4.03
N SER A 116 2.04 -12.61 3.61
CA SER A 116 2.72 -11.32 3.71
C SER A 116 2.89 -10.88 5.16
N TYR A 117 4.08 -10.38 5.49
CA TYR A 117 4.37 -9.75 6.78
C TYR A 117 3.46 -8.55 7.02
N ALA A 118 3.31 -7.70 6.00
CA ALA A 118 2.53 -6.46 6.12
C ALA A 118 1.06 -6.72 6.45
N ILE A 119 0.42 -7.70 5.79
CA ILE A 119 -0.96 -8.10 6.07
C ILE A 119 -1.10 -8.66 7.49
N LYS A 120 -0.21 -9.59 7.89
CA LYS A 120 -0.21 -10.15 9.24
C LYS A 120 -0.13 -9.07 10.32
N LYS A 121 0.75 -8.09 10.14
CA LYS A 121 0.92 -6.99 11.10
C LYS A 121 -0.25 -6.01 11.11
N LYS A 122 -0.81 -5.71 9.94
CA LYS A 122 -2.04 -4.93 9.86
C LYS A 122 -3.19 -5.61 10.61
N ASP A 123 -3.44 -6.89 10.34
CA ASP A 123 -4.54 -7.63 10.97
C ASP A 123 -4.34 -7.75 12.48
N GLU A 124 -3.09 -7.92 12.93
CA GLU A 124 -2.73 -7.89 14.36
C GLU A 124 -3.10 -6.55 15.01
N LEU A 125 -2.75 -5.42 14.37
CA LEU A 125 -3.05 -4.07 14.87
C LEU A 125 -4.57 -3.82 14.92
N GLU A 126 -5.29 -4.15 13.85
CA GLU A 126 -6.75 -3.98 13.80
C GLU A 126 -7.48 -4.88 14.80
N ARG A 127 -6.96 -6.09 15.05
CA ARG A 127 -7.48 -6.98 16.10
C ARG A 127 -7.29 -6.39 17.49
N VAL A 128 -6.13 -5.78 17.77
CA VAL A 128 -5.86 -5.11 19.05
C VAL A 128 -6.73 -3.87 19.20
N ALA A 129 -6.94 -3.09 18.14
CA ALA A 129 -7.85 -1.96 18.17
C ALA A 129 -9.29 -2.41 18.49
N LYS A 130 -9.80 -3.44 17.80
CA LYS A 130 -11.13 -4.00 18.04
C LYS A 130 -11.33 -4.50 19.49
N SER A 131 -10.30 -5.06 20.10
CA SER A 131 -10.35 -5.53 21.50
C SER A 131 -10.43 -4.40 22.53
N ASN A 132 -10.03 -3.19 22.18
CA ASN A 132 -9.99 -2.01 23.05
C ASN A 132 -11.07 -0.98 22.68
N ARG A 133 -12.06 -1.40 21.89
CA ARG A 133 -13.21 -0.59 21.51
C ARG A 133 -14.28 -0.61 22.59
#